data_AF-A0AAE1M790-F1
#
_entry.id   AF-A0AAE1M790-F1
#
_cell.length_a   1.000
_cell.length_b   1.000
_cell.length_c   1.000
_cell.angle_alpha   90.00
_cell.angle_beta   90.00
_cell.angle_gamma   90.00
#
_symmetry.space_group_name_H-M   'P 1'
#
loop_
_entity.id
_entity.type
_entity.pdbx_description
1 polymer ?
#
loop_
_entity_poly.entity_id
_entity_poly.type
_entity_poly.pdbx_seq_one_letter_code
_entity_poly.pdbx_strand_id
1 'polypeptide(L)'
;MSSSVGAQDVNLEKMRSDAMRGKWREVFEKCKQNRALDTAMMTGTGDTELHMAMSNGQEKLVAKRVATWGRKKGYPISNYPLF
;
A
#
# COMPACT_ATOMS: atom_id res chain seq x y z
N MET A 1 -23.30 -17.28 -2.95
CA MET A 1 -22.25 -16.37 -3.45
C MET A 1 -21.42 -15.92 -2.26
N SER A 2 -20.31 -16.62 -1.93
CA SER A 2 -19.52 -16.30 -0.72
C SER A 2 -18.00 -16.42 -0.89
N SER A 3 -17.51 -16.73 -2.10
CA SER A 3 -16.09 -17.07 -2.31
C SER A 3 -15.16 -15.86 -2.46
N SER A 4 -15.67 -14.68 -2.83
CA SER A 4 -14.83 -13.50 -3.11
C SER A 4 -14.52 -12.66 -1.86
N VAL A 5 -15.46 -12.57 -0.92
CA VAL A 5 -15.30 -11.78 0.32
C VAL A 5 -14.24 -12.39 1.24
N GLY A 6 -14.23 -13.73 1.38
CA GLY A 6 -13.24 -14.42 2.22
C GLY A 6 -11.81 -14.35 1.69
N ALA A 7 -11.61 -14.32 0.37
CA ALA A 7 -10.27 -14.23 -0.22
C ALA A 7 -9.65 -12.83 -0.10
N GLN A 8 -10.46 -11.77 -0.08
CA GLN A 8 -9.98 -10.41 0.13
C GLN A 8 -9.59 -10.16 1.59
N ASP A 9 -10.36 -10.71 2.52
CA ASP A 9 -10.12 -10.60 3.96
C ASP A 9 -8.80 -11.26 4.39
N VAL A 10 -8.53 -12.49 3.91
CA VAL A 10 -7.27 -13.21 4.17
C VAL A 10 -6.04 -12.47 3.61
N ASN A 11 -6.18 -11.82 2.46
CA ASN A 11 -5.09 -11.04 1.86
C ASN A 11 -4.79 -9.76 2.66
N LEU A 12 -5.83 -9.10 3.20
CA LEU A 12 -5.69 -7.92 4.03
C LEU A 12 -5.07 -8.25 5.40
N GLU A 13 -5.50 -9.33 6.04
CA GLU A 13 -4.94 -9.78 7.32
C GLU A 13 -3.43 -10.09 7.18
N LYS A 14 -3.05 -10.83 6.13
CA LYS A 14 -1.65 -11.12 5.86
C LYS A 14 -0.87 -9.83 5.56
N MET A 15 -1.46 -8.86 4.85
CA MET A 15 -0.83 -7.57 4.59
C MET A 15 -0.59 -6.77 5.87
N ARG A 16 -1.54 -6.77 6.81
CA ARG A 16 -1.39 -6.16 8.15
C ARG A 16 -0.25 -6.81 8.93
N SER A 17 -0.19 -8.15 8.95
CA SER A 17 0.89 -8.90 9.60
C SER A 17 2.26 -8.55 9.02
N ASP A 18 2.38 -8.51 7.69
CA ASP A 18 3.65 -8.17 7.01
C ASP A 18 4.07 -6.72 7.32
N ALA A 19 3.14 -5.76 7.35
CA ALA A 19 3.42 -4.38 7.72
C ALA A 19 3.91 -4.23 9.17
N MET A 20 3.24 -4.90 10.12
CA MET A 20 3.68 -4.93 11.53
C MET A 20 5.08 -5.52 11.71
N ARG A 21 5.48 -6.45 10.83
CA ARG A 21 6.82 -7.05 10.81
C ARG A 21 7.85 -6.25 10.00
N GLY A 22 7.49 -5.08 9.48
CA GLY A 22 8.38 -4.23 8.69
C GLY A 22 8.64 -4.73 7.26
N LYS A 23 7.86 -5.69 6.76
CA LYS A 23 8.01 -6.31 5.43
C LYS A 23 7.39 -5.46 4.32
N TRP A 24 7.72 -4.18 4.29
CA TRP A 24 7.09 -3.19 3.40
C TRP A 24 7.20 -3.48 1.91
N ARG A 25 8.28 -4.15 1.48
CA ARG A 25 8.43 -4.59 0.09
C ARG A 25 7.35 -5.60 -0.31
N GLU A 26 7.04 -6.55 0.57
CA GLU A 26 6.01 -7.57 0.35
C GLU A 26 4.61 -6.93 0.36
N VAL A 27 4.37 -5.99 1.28
CA VAL A 27 3.13 -5.20 1.36
C VAL A 27 2.86 -4.47 0.04
N PHE A 28 3.85 -3.71 -0.46
CA PHE A 28 3.67 -2.98 -1.71
C PHE A 28 3.51 -3.90 -2.92
N GLU A 29 4.16 -5.06 -2.94
CA GLU A 29 4.03 -6.00 -4.06
C GLU A 29 2.61 -6.60 -4.12
N LYS A 30 2.04 -6.97 -2.97
CA LYS A 30 0.64 -7.41 -2.89
C LYS A 30 -0.33 -6.34 -3.40
N CYS A 31 -0.11 -5.10 -3.00
CA CYS A 31 -0.98 -4.00 -3.43
C CYS A 31 -0.90 -3.76 -4.95
N LYS A 32 0.27 -3.97 -5.56
CA LYS A 32 0.38 -3.95 -7.04
C LYS A 32 -0.43 -5.07 -7.72
N GLN A 33 -0.50 -6.24 -7.10
CA GLN A 33 -1.19 -7.41 -7.64
C GLN A 33 -2.71 -7.31 -7.41
N ASN A 34 -3.14 -6.68 -6.33
CA ASN A 34 -4.54 -6.49 -5.99
C ASN A 34 -4.83 -5.02 -5.67
N ARG A 35 -5.38 -4.31 -6.67
CA ARG A 35 -5.71 -2.88 -6.56
C ARG A 35 -6.72 -2.56 -5.45
N ALA A 36 -7.54 -3.52 -5.02
CA ALA A 36 -8.44 -3.31 -3.88
C ALA A 36 -7.68 -3.07 -2.57
N LEU A 37 -6.43 -3.54 -2.47
CA LEU A 37 -5.56 -3.35 -1.31
C LEU A 37 -4.91 -1.96 -1.27
N ASP A 38 -4.73 -1.28 -2.42
CA ASP A 38 -4.18 0.09 -2.50
C ASP A 38 -5.01 1.11 -1.69
N THR A 39 -6.30 0.82 -1.51
CA THR A 39 -7.25 1.69 -0.79
C THR A 39 -7.84 1.00 0.43
N ALA A 40 -7.34 -0.19 0.79
CA ALA A 40 -7.86 -0.92 1.93
C ALA A 40 -7.38 -0.29 3.24
N MET A 41 -8.29 -0.23 4.20
CA MET A 41 -7.97 0.26 5.54
C MET A 41 -7.14 -0.79 6.29
N MET A 42 -5.89 -0.45 6.58
CA MET A 42 -4.99 -1.26 7.38
C MET A 42 -5.32 -1.19 8.87
N THR A 43 -5.85 -0.06 9.34
CA THR A 43 -6.21 0.17 10.75
C THR A 43 -7.70 0.47 10.89
N GLY A 44 -8.23 0.37 12.12
CA GLY A 44 -9.61 0.78 12.42
C GLY A 44 -9.86 2.29 12.30
N THR A 45 -8.79 3.09 12.24
CA THR A 45 -8.82 4.54 12.03
C THR A 45 -8.82 4.95 10.55
N GLY A 46 -8.72 3.98 9.64
CA GLY A 46 -8.75 4.22 8.20
C GLY A 46 -7.40 4.45 7.54
N ASP A 47 -6.29 4.19 8.23
CA ASP A 47 -4.95 4.32 7.65
C ASP A 47 -4.74 3.28 6.56
N THR A 48 -4.17 3.71 5.43
CA THR A 48 -3.76 2.83 4.32
C THR A 48 -2.32 2.36 4.48
N GLU A 49 -1.82 1.56 3.54
CA GLU A 49 -0.44 1.09 3.56
C GLU A 49 0.58 2.22 3.44
N LEU A 50 0.22 3.30 2.76
CA LEU A 50 1.08 4.48 2.64
C LEU A 50 1.21 5.26 3.95
N HIS A 51 0.11 5.44 4.68
CA HIS A 51 0.12 6.10 5.99
C HIS A 51 1.05 5.35 6.95
N MET A 52 0.86 4.03 7.05
CA MET A 52 1.64 3.18 7.93
C MET A 52 3.12 3.11 7.53
N ALA A 53 3.42 3.02 6.23
CA ALA A 53 4.80 2.99 5.75
C ALA A 53 5.55 4.31 6.00
N MET A 54 4.86 5.45 5.87
CA MET A 54 5.43 6.77 6.15
C MET A 54 5.72 6.93 7.64
N SER A 55 4.78 6.57 8.52
CA SER A 55 4.97 6.58 9.98
C SER A 55 6.10 5.65 10.44
N ASN A 56 6.43 4.61 9.67
CA ASN A 56 7.51 3.67 9.97
C ASN A 56 8.85 4.00 9.28
N GLY A 57 9.03 5.24 8.81
CA GLY A 57 10.31 5.72 8.25
C GLY A 57 10.73 5.02 6.96
N GLN A 58 9.78 4.67 6.10
CA GLN A 58 10.05 3.98 4.84
C GLN A 58 10.05 4.92 3.62
N GLU A 59 10.59 6.13 3.78
CA GLU A 59 10.45 7.24 2.82
C GLU A 59 10.97 6.85 1.43
N LYS A 60 12.07 6.09 1.34
CA LYS A 60 12.62 5.63 0.05
C LYS A 60 11.68 4.66 -0.68
N LEU A 61 11.02 3.76 0.05
CA LEU A 61 10.07 2.82 -0.54
C LEU A 61 8.77 3.52 -0.94
N VAL A 62 8.30 4.46 -0.10
CA VAL A 62 7.14 5.31 -0.38
C VAL A 62 7.39 6.19 -1.61
N ALA A 63 8.53 6.86 -1.71
CA ALA A 63 8.90 7.66 -2.87
C ALA A 63 8.90 6.82 -4.16
N LYS A 64 9.49 5.62 -4.12
CA LYS A 64 9.46 4.68 -5.26
C LYS A 64 8.04 4.26 -5.63
N ARG A 65 7.19 4.00 -4.63
CA ARG A 65 5.78 3.62 -4.79
C ARG A 65 4.98 4.74 -5.46
N VAL A 66 5.04 5.95 -4.93
CA VAL A 66 4.37 7.14 -5.49
C VAL A 66 4.87 7.44 -6.90
N ALA A 67 6.18 7.34 -7.15
CA ALA A 67 6.76 7.50 -8.48
C ALA A 67 6.21 6.48 -9.50
N THR A 68 5.98 5.23 -9.10
CA THR A 68 5.36 4.23 -9.98
C THR A 68 3.89 4.53 -10.29
N TRP A 69 3.14 5.12 -9.36
CA TRP A 69 1.76 5.54 -9.59
C TRP A 69 1.67 6.73 -10.54
N GLY A 70 2.52 7.75 -10.39
CA GLY A 70 2.56 8.91 -11.29
C GLY A 70 2.76 8.50 -12.75
N ARG A 71 3.72 7.59 -13.00
CA ARG A 71 4.00 7.07 -14.35
C ARG A 71 2.83 6.30 -14.97
N LYS A 72 2.12 5.47 -14.21
CA LYS A 72 0.95 4.71 -14.72
C LYS A 72 -0.23 5.61 -15.10
N LYS A 73 -0.30 6.82 -14.54
CA LYS A 73 -1.40 7.77 -14.73
C LYS A 73 -1.07 8.91 -15.70
N GLY A 74 0.14 8.93 -16.27
CA GLY A 74 0.60 9.99 -17.17
C GLY A 74 1.00 11.30 -16.49
N TYR A 75 1.14 11.32 -15.16
CA TYR A 75 1.55 12.51 -14.42
C TYR A 75 3.05 12.50 -14.15
N PRO A 76 3.83 13.48 -14.65
CA PRO A 76 5.25 13.59 -14.33
C PRO A 76 5.43 13.87 -12.84
N ILE A 77 6.38 13.15 -12.23
CA ILE A 77 6.67 13.20 -10.79
C ILE A 77 7.23 14.57 -10.35
N SER A 78 7.55 15.46 -11.31
CA SER A 78 8.02 16.83 -11.06
C SER A 78 7.00 17.73 -10.33
N ASN A 79 5.76 17.27 -10.14
CA ASN A 79 4.69 18.07 -9.55
C ASN A 79 4.35 17.72 -8.09
N TYR A 80 5.12 16.87 -7.44
CA TYR A 80 4.98 16.62 -6.00
C TYR A 80 6.20 17.20 -5.27
N PRO A 81 6.04 18.26 -4.45
CA PRO A 81 7.13 18.69 -3.58
C PRO A 81 7.48 17.51 -2.67
N LEU A 82 8.74 17.10 -2.74
CA LEU A 82 9.30 16.20 -1.73
C LEU A 82 9.35 17.02 -0.44
N PHE A 83 8.72 16.48 0.60
CA PHE A 83 8.59 16.98 1.98
C PHE A 83 7.41 17.93 2.23
#